data_AF-A0A3D2G5E2-F1
#
_entry.id   AF-A0A3D2G5E2-F1
#
_cell.length_a   1.000
_cell.length_b   1.000
_cell.length_c   1.000
_cell.angle_alpha   90.00
_cell.angle_beta   90.00
_cell.angle_gamma   90.00
#
_symmetry.space_group_name_H-M   'P 1'
#
loop_
_entity.id
_entity.type
_entity.pdbx_description
1 polymer ?
#
loop_
_entity_poly.entity_id
_entity_poly.type
_entity_poly.pdbx_seq_one_letter_code
_entity_poly.pdbx_strand_id
1 'polypeptide(L)' 'MIQAITQAVPIEGHISCHSLRKTFGYHAWKQGADPVVIMLIYNHSSFSITKRYLCIEQDDKDDIYRKILL' A
#
# COMPACT_ATOMS: atom_id res chain seq x y z
N MET A 1 -12.47 6.13 15.62
CA MET A 1 -12.46 7.33 14.76
C MET A 1 -12.53 6.97 13.29
N ILE A 2 -11.50 6.33 12.69
CA ILE A 2 -11.51 5.97 11.26
C ILE A 2 -12.70 5.07 10.91
N GLN A 3 -12.92 3.99 11.67
CA GLN A 3 -14.08 3.09 11.50
C GLN A 3 -15.44 3.80 11.60
N ALA A 4 -15.55 4.84 12.42
CA ALA A 4 -16.78 5.60 12.56
C ALA A 4 -17.05 6.48 11.32
N ILE A 5 -15.98 6.99 10.68
CA ILE A 5 -16.07 7.71 9.40
C ILE A 5 -16.42 6.74 8.28
N THR A 6 -15.85 5.52 8.27
CA THR A 6 -16.18 4.49 7.28
C THR A 6 -17.63 4.01 7.36
N GLN A 7 -18.30 4.14 8.51
CA GLN A 7 -19.74 3.85 8.65
C GLN A 7 -20.64 5.00 8.14
N ALA A 8 -20.11 6.22 8.10
CA ALA A 8 -20.86 7.41 7.65
C ALA A 8 -20.78 7.64 6.14
N VAL A 9 -19.88 6.94 5.43
CA VAL A 9 -19.68 7.02 3.98
C VAL A 9 -19.76 5.61 3.42
N PRO A 10 -20.45 5.37 2.30
CA PRO A 10 -20.51 4.04 1.69
C PRO A 10 -19.13 3.66 1.11
N ILE A 11 -18.27 3.11 1.96
CA ILE A 11 -16.96 2.58 1.59
C ILE A 11 -16.97 1.11 1.97
N GLU A 12 -16.90 0.22 0.99
CA GLU A 12 -16.85 -1.22 1.22
C GLU A 12 -15.47 -1.64 1.75
N GLY A 13 -15.46 -2.50 2.77
CA GLY A 13 -14.25 -3.10 3.32
C GLY A 13 -13.75 -2.50 4.64
N HIS A 14 -12.81 -3.21 5.27
CA HIS A 14 -12.27 -2.82 6.58
C HIS A 14 -11.10 -1.83 6.44
N ILE A 15 -11.37 -0.55 6.66
CA ILE A 15 -10.37 0.53 6.60
C ILE A 15 -9.78 0.82 7.98
N SER A 16 -8.47 0.64 8.11
CA SER A 16 -7.71 0.92 9.33
C SER A 16 -6.60 1.94 9.09
N CYS A 17 -5.95 2.42 10.16
CA CYS A 17 -4.74 3.25 10.04
C CYS A 17 -3.65 2.56 9.18
N HIS A 18 -3.53 1.24 9.26
CA HIS A 18 -2.59 0.48 8.44
C HIS A 18 -2.99 0.48 6.97
N SER A 19 -4.28 0.39 6.66
CA SER A 19 -4.79 0.48 5.28
C SER A 19 -4.45 1.84 4.67
N LEU A 20 -4.69 2.93 5.40
CA LEU A 20 -4.32 4.28 4.94
C LEU A 20 -2.81 4.44 4.74
N ARG A 21 -2.00 3.87 5.64
CA ARG A 21 -0.55 3.88 5.49
C ARG A 21 -0.14 3.17 4.19
N LYS A 22 -0.72 2.02 3.86
CA LYS A 22 -0.45 1.36 2.57
C LYS A 22 -0.85 2.23 1.38
N THR A 23 -2.04 2.83 1.42
CA THR A 23 -2.53 3.72 0.36
C THR A 23 -1.58 4.89 0.11
N PHE A 24 -1.15 5.60 1.17
CA PHE A 24 -0.20 6.71 1.04
C PHE A 24 1.11 6.27 0.37
N GLY A 25 1.70 5.16 0.83
CA GLY A 25 2.98 4.69 0.30
C GLY A 25 2.90 4.26 -1.14
N TYR A 26 1.88 3.47 -1.47
CA TYR A 26 1.63 3.03 -2.83
C TYR A 26 1.54 4.23 -3.78
N HIS A 27 0.73 5.24 -3.45
CA HIS A 27 0.60 6.42 -4.30
C HIS A 27 1.86 7.27 -4.36
N ALA A 28 2.59 7.42 -3.25
CA ALA A 28 3.85 8.16 -3.24
C ALA A 28 4.90 7.48 -4.14
N TRP A 29 5.04 6.16 -4.03
CA TRP A 29 5.94 5.38 -4.86
C TRP A 29 5.57 5.45 -6.35
N LYS A 30 4.29 5.27 -6.68
CA LYS A 30 3.80 5.39 -8.08
C LYS A 30 3.97 6.79 -8.66
N GLN A 31 4.03 7.83 -7.82
CA GLN A 31 4.34 9.21 -8.21
C GLN A 31 5.84 9.53 -8.28
N GLY A 32 6.70 8.52 -8.09
CA GLY A 32 8.15 8.66 -8.26
C GLY A 32 8.92 9.03 -6.99
N ALA A 33 8.29 9.01 -5.81
CA ALA A 33 9.01 9.22 -4.56
C ALA A 33 9.98 8.06 -4.29
N ASP A 34 11.16 8.38 -3.78
CA ASP A 34 12.19 7.40 -3.47
C ASP A 34 11.72 6.41 -2.38
N PRO A 35 11.72 5.09 -2.66
CA PRO A 35 11.35 4.07 -1.69
C PRO A 35 12.14 4.11 -0.37
N VAL A 36 13.40 4.57 -0.39
CA VAL A 36 14.23 4.75 0.82
C VAL A 36 13.68 5.87 1.68
N VAL A 37 13.26 6.98 1.07
CA VAL A 37 12.61 8.09 1.79
C VAL A 37 11.28 7.63 2.38
N ILE A 38 10.49 6.86 1.65
CA ILE A 38 9.23 6.30 2.16
C ILE A 38 9.49 5.36 3.35
N MET A 39 10.55 4.54 3.30
CA MET A 39 10.97 3.69 4.42
C MET A 39 11.31 4.50 5.67
N LEU A 40 12.03 5.63 5.51
CA LEU A 40 12.35 6.55 6.60
C LEU A 40 11.09 7.18 7.20
N ILE A 41 10.15 7.64 6.36
CA ILE A 41 8.84 8.18 6.79
C ILE A 41 8.07 7.14 7.60
N TYR A 42 8.13 5.88 7.21
CA TYR A 42 7.49 4.79 7.93
C TYR A 42 8.21 4.32 9.17
N ASN A 43 9.47 4.73 9.37
CA ASN A 43 10.33 4.23 10.42
C ASN A 43 10.37 2.69 10.44
N HIS A 44 10.45 2.08 9.26
CA HIS A 44 10.57 0.63 9.15
C HIS A 44 12.02 0.21 9.36
N SER A 45 12.22 -0.89 10.08
CA SER A 45 13.55 -1.44 10.36
C SER A 45 14.20 -2.14 9.16
N SER A 46 13.42 -2.47 8.12
CA SER A 46 13.93 -3.06 6.90
C SER A 46 13.11 -2.67 5.68
N PHE A 47 13.78 -2.66 4.53
CA PHE A 47 13.13 -2.34 3.26
C PHE A 47 12.07 -3.38 2.87
N SER A 48 12.24 -4.64 3.27
CA SER A 48 11.27 -5.71 3.06
C SER A 48 9.89 -5.40 3.64
N ILE A 49 9.84 -4.70 4.79
CA ILE A 49 8.58 -4.24 5.37
C ILE A 49 7.97 -3.17 4.46
N THR A 50 8.75 -2.20 4.00
CA THR A 50 8.30 -1.14 3.09
C THR A 50 7.77 -1.69 1.77
N LYS A 51 8.44 -2.68 1.16
CA LYS A 51 7.95 -3.34 -0.07
C LYS A 51 6.51 -3.85 0.07
N ARG A 52 6.15 -4.43 1.21
CA ARG A 52 4.78 -4.88 1.50
C ARG A 52 3.76 -3.74 1.58
N TYR A 53 4.19 -2.56 2.03
CA TYR A 53 3.34 -1.37 2.05
C TYR A 53 3.25 -0.66 0.69
N LEU A 54 4.20 -0.90 -0.22
CA LEU A 54 4.22 -0.37 -1.58
C LEU A 54 3.60 -1.32 -2.62
N CYS A 55 3.16 -2.52 -2.22
CA CYS A 55 2.59 -3.55 -3.10
C CYS A 55 3.50 -4.03 -4.25
N ILE A 56 4.81 -3.73 -4.24
CA ILE A 56 5.76 -4.08 -5.30
C ILE A 56 5.72 -5.59 -5.62
N GLU A 57 5.82 -6.45 -4.60
CA GLU A 57 5.83 -7.91 -4.80
C GLU A 57 4.46 -8.49 -5.20
N GLN A 58 3.36 -7.80 -4.86
CA GLN A 58 2.02 -8.24 -5.23
C GLN A 58 1.75 -7.91 -6.70
N ASP A 59 2.11 -6.69 -7.12
CA ASP A 59 1.96 -6.24 -8.50
C ASP A 59 2.74 -7.15 -9.47
N ASP A 60 4.00 -7.49 -9.14
CA ASP A 60 4.82 -8.40 -9.95
C ASP A 60 4.17 -9.79 -10.13
N LYS A 61 3.58 -10.34 -9.06
CA LYS A 61 2.87 -11.63 -9.11
C LYS A 61 1.61 -11.53 -9.94
N ASP A 62 0.81 -10.49 -9.70
CA ASP A 62 -0.45 -10.26 -10.41
C ASP A 62 -0.19 -10.09 -11.91
N ASP A 63 0.91 -9.43 -12.29
CA ASP A 63 1.31 -9.28 -13.69
C ASP A 63 1.71 -10.60 -14.35
N ILE A 64 2.38 -11.50 -13.62
CA ILE A 64 2.65 -12.85 -14.11
C ILE A 64 1.34 -13.63 -14.30
N TYR A 65 0.43 -13.59 -13.32
CA TYR A 65 -0.87 -14.26 -13.44
C TYR A 65 -1.67 -13.73 -14.64
N ARG A 66 -1.70 -12.41 -14.86
CA ARG A 66 -2.38 -11.78 -16.01
C ARG A 66 -1.79 -12.24 -17.34
N LYS A 67 -0.46 -12.42 -17.43
CA LYS A 67 0.22 -12.87 -18.66
C LYS A 67 0.02 -14.35 -18.98
N ILE A 68 -0.33 -15.18 -18.00
CA ILE A 68 -0.58 -16.62 -18.20
C ILE A 68 -2.05 -16.91 -18.54
N LEU A 69 -2.97 -16.07 -18.06
CA LEU A 69 -4.42 -16.24 -18.25
C LEU A 69 -4.98 -15.57 -19.51
N LEU A 70 -4.14 -14.86 -20.27
CA LEU A 70 -4.42 -14.26 -21.58
C LEU A 70 -3.62 -15.00 -22.66
#